data_AF-A0A839JIX8-F1
#
_entry.id   AF-A0A839JIX8-F1
#
_cell.length_a   1.000
_cell.length_b   1.000
_cell.length_c   1.000
_cell.angle_alpha   90.00
_cell.angle_beta   90.00
_cell.angle_gamma   90.00
#
_symmetry.space_group_name_H-M   'P 1'
#
loop_
_entity.id
_entity.type
_entity.pdbx_description
1 polymer ?
#
loop_
_entity_poly.entity_id
_entity_poly.type
_entity_poly.pdbx_seq_one_letter_code
_entity_poly.pdbx_strand_id
1 'polypeptide(L)' 'IARRKAKGSRGGRPPAFDPTIYKGRNVVERFFNRIKEFRAIATRYDKLAHNYRAGLVLASTIICLRDQLRDTP' A
#
# COMPACT_ATOMS: atom_id res chain seq x y z
N ILE A 1 -30.23 -18.16 -14.29
CA ILE A 1 -29.33 -17.91 -13.13
C ILE A 1 -27.85 -17.81 -13.51
N ALA A 2 -27.35 -18.62 -14.48
CA ALA A 2 -25.94 -18.62 -14.92
C ALA A 2 -25.36 -17.25 -15.34
N ARG A 3 -26.12 -16.42 -16.09
CA ARG A 3 -25.67 -15.09 -16.59
C ARG A 3 -25.39 -14.06 -15.48
N ARG A 4 -25.93 -14.27 -14.26
CA ARG A 4 -25.77 -13.38 -13.10
C ARG A 4 -24.45 -13.61 -12.37
N LYS A 5 -23.92 -14.85 -12.37
CA LYS A 5 -22.57 -15.15 -11.81
C LYS A 5 -21.44 -14.56 -12.65
N ALA A 6 -21.66 -14.38 -13.96
CA ALA A 6 -20.70 -13.79 -14.88
C ALA A 6 -20.59 -12.25 -14.78
N LYS A 7 -21.39 -11.61 -13.92
CA LYS A 7 -21.45 -10.16 -13.73
C LYS A 7 -21.27 -9.82 -12.25
N GLY A 8 -20.55 -8.75 -11.95
CA GLY A 8 -20.47 -8.19 -10.59
C GLY A 8 -21.82 -7.69 -10.10
N SER A 9 -21.93 -7.33 -8.81
CA SER A 9 -23.17 -6.88 -8.17
C SER A 9 -23.85 -5.68 -8.87
N ARG A 10 -23.10 -4.86 -9.62
CA ARG A 10 -23.58 -3.74 -10.44
C ARG A 10 -23.77 -4.06 -11.93
N GLY A 11 -23.73 -5.33 -12.33
CA GLY A 11 -23.96 -5.75 -13.73
C GLY A 11 -22.76 -5.61 -14.68
N GLY A 12 -21.62 -5.09 -14.19
CA GLY A 12 -20.35 -5.01 -14.93
C GLY A 12 -19.51 -6.29 -14.85
N ARG A 13 -18.29 -6.28 -15.42
CA ARG A 13 -17.33 -7.38 -15.28
C ARG A 13 -17.09 -7.63 -13.78
N PRO A 14 -17.21 -8.88 -13.29
CA PRO A 14 -16.92 -9.16 -11.90
C PRO A 14 -15.47 -8.74 -11.65
N PRO A 15 -15.20 -7.94 -10.61
CA PRO A 15 -13.83 -7.62 -10.28
C PRO A 15 -13.08 -8.94 -10.07
N ALA A 16 -11.86 -9.05 -10.60
CA ALA A 16 -10.95 -10.16 -10.31
C ALA A 16 -10.49 -10.02 -8.85
N PHE A 17 -11.45 -10.10 -7.94
CA PHE A 17 -11.31 -9.92 -6.52
C PHE A 17 -11.07 -11.29 -5.92
N ASP A 18 -9.83 -11.54 -5.52
CA ASP A 18 -9.49 -12.68 -4.69
C ASP A 18 -9.60 -12.25 -3.22
N PRO A 19 -10.58 -12.78 -2.46
CA PRO A 19 -10.74 -12.45 -1.04
C PRO A 19 -9.50 -12.83 -0.21
N THR A 20 -8.75 -13.85 -0.61
CA THR A 20 -7.57 -14.32 0.11
C THR A 20 -6.42 -13.32 -0.02
N ILE A 21 -6.14 -12.84 -1.23
CA ILE A 21 -5.15 -11.79 -1.49
C ILE A 21 -5.59 -10.48 -0.82
N TYR A 22 -6.89 -10.16 -0.89
CA TYR A 22 -7.41 -8.92 -0.34
C TYR A 22 -7.31 -8.83 1.19
N LYS A 23 -7.25 -9.95 1.92
CA LYS A 23 -6.99 -9.95 3.38
C LYS A 23 -5.66 -9.25 3.74
N GLY A 24 -4.66 -9.29 2.85
CA GLY A 24 -3.36 -8.64 3.04
C GLY A 24 -3.36 -7.12 2.89
N ARG A 25 -4.45 -6.52 2.39
CA ARG A 25 -4.59 -5.07 2.13
C ARG A 25 -4.14 -4.20 3.31
N ASN A 26 -4.56 -4.55 4.51
CA ASN A 26 -4.34 -3.74 5.71
C ASN A 26 -2.84 -3.53 6.02
N VAL A 27 -1.98 -4.50 5.72
CA VAL A 27 -0.52 -4.35 5.90
C VAL A 27 0.03 -3.28 4.96
N VAL A 28 -0.37 -3.33 3.69
CA VAL A 28 0.02 -2.37 2.66
C VAL A 28 -0.49 -0.97 3.00
N GLU A 29 -1.75 -0.84 3.42
CA GLU A 29 -2.34 0.45 3.79
C GLU A 29 -1.66 1.09 5.00
N ARG A 30 -1.35 0.31 6.04
CA ARG A 30 -0.62 0.80 7.23
C ARG A 30 0.77 1.28 6.85
N PHE A 31 1.47 0.56 5.97
CA PHE A 31 2.79 0.97 5.48
C PHE A 31 2.72 2.31 4.74
N PHE A 32 1.79 2.47 3.80
CA PHE A 32 1.64 3.74 3.07
C PHE A 32 1.18 4.89 3.97
N ASN A 33 0.35 4.62 4.97
CA ASN A 33 -0.02 5.64 5.96
C ASN A 33 1.22 6.14 6.74
N ARG A 34 2.09 5.22 7.19
CA ARG A 34 3.36 5.57 7.86
C ARG A 34 4.30 6.34 6.94
N ILE A 35 4.41 5.96 5.66
CA ILE A 35 5.22 6.72 4.68
C ILE A 35 4.72 8.15 4.52
N LYS A 36 3.40 8.36 4.55
CA LYS A 36 2.81 9.70 4.41
C LYS A 36 3.04 10.61 5.62
N GLU A 37 3.50 10.10 6.76
CA GLU A 37 3.95 10.93 7.88
C GLU A 37 5.19 11.76 7.51
N PHE A 38 6.00 11.27 6.57
CA PHE A 38 7.16 12.00 6.05
C PHE A 38 6.68 13.09 5.07
N ARG A 39 6.55 14.32 5.57
CA ARG A 39 6.05 15.48 4.81
C ARG A 39 6.69 15.62 3.43
N ALA A 40 8.01 15.48 3.33
CA ALA A 40 8.75 15.60 2.06
C ALA A 40 8.28 14.60 0.99
N ILE A 41 7.94 13.37 1.40
CA ILE A 41 7.46 12.31 0.52
C ILE A 41 5.98 12.54 0.19
N ALA A 42 5.16 12.89 1.19
CA ALA A 42 3.73 13.08 1.04
C ALA A 42 3.38 14.19 0.04
N THR A 43 4.13 15.29 0.06
CA THR A 43 3.93 16.43 -0.85
C THR A 43 4.71 16.31 -2.15
N ARG A 44 5.63 15.34 -2.25
CA ARG A 44 6.53 15.15 -3.40
C ARG A 44 7.29 16.44 -3.76
N TYR A 45 7.91 17.07 -2.77
CA TYR A 45 8.66 18.32 -2.98
C TYR A 45 9.95 18.12 -3.79
N ASP A 46 10.50 16.91 -3.78
CA ASP A 46 11.71 16.58 -4.53
C ASP A 46 11.47 16.73 -6.04
N LYS A 47 12.15 17.70 -6.65
CA LYS A 47 12.08 17.95 -8.11
C LYS A 47 12.70 16.80 -8.92
N LEU A 48 13.75 16.19 -8.38
CA LEU A 48 14.50 15.12 -9.06
C LEU A 48 13.99 13.76 -8.62
N ALA A 49 13.71 12.90 -9.60
CA ALA A 49 13.20 11.55 -9.36
C ALA A 49 14.16 10.71 -8.50
N HIS A 50 15.48 10.92 -8.61
CA HIS A 50 16.46 10.21 -7.79
C HIS A 50 16.34 10.59 -6.30
N ASN A 51 16.10 11.86 -5.98
CA ASN A 51 15.97 12.34 -4.60
C ASN A 51 14.69 11.80 -3.97
N TYR A 52 13.59 11.87 -4.72
CA TYR A 52 12.33 11.29 -4.28
C TYR A 52 12.45 9.78 -4.00
N ARG A 53 13.15 9.05 -4.89
CA ARG A 53 13.40 7.62 -4.71
C ARG A 53 14.29 7.35 -3.50
N ALA A 54 15.36 8.11 -3.31
CA ALA A 54 16.23 7.98 -2.14
C ALA A 54 15.45 8.22 -0.84
N GLY A 55 14.60 9.25 -0.80
CA GLY A 55 13.71 9.52 0.32
C GLY A 55 12.75 8.37 0.62
N LEU A 56 12.13 7.79 -0.41
CA LEU A 56 11.28 6.60 -0.26
C LEU A 56 12.03 5.39 0.30
N VAL A 57 13.24 5.12 -0.18
CA VAL A 57 14.08 4.02 0.31
C VAL A 57 14.48 4.25 1.77
N LEU A 58 14.86 5.47 2.13
CA LEU A 58 15.19 5.82 3.51
C LEU A 58 13.97 5.66 4.44
N ALA A 59 12.82 6.22 4.07
CA ALA A 59 11.61 6.13 4.88
C ALA A 59 11.13 4.68 5.06
N SER A 60 11.16 3.88 3.98
CA SER A 60 10.81 2.45 4.06
C SER A 60 11.77 1.66 4.94
N THR A 61 13.08 1.94 4.87
CA THR A 61 14.08 1.31 5.75
C THR A 61 13.83 1.66 7.22
N ILE A 62 13.54 2.92 7.54
CA ILE A 62 13.21 3.37 8.90
C ILE A 62 11.95 2.67 9.42
N ILE A 63 10.90 2.58 8.59
CA ILE A 63 9.66 1.90 8.98
C ILE A 63 9.90 0.41 9.23
N CYS A 64 10.69 -0.25 8.37
CA CYS A 64 11.03 -1.66 8.50
C CYS A 64 11.78 -1.94 9.79
N LEU A 65 12.84 -1.17 10.08
CA LEU A 65 13.61 -1.30 11.32
C LEU A 65 12.74 -1.05 12.56
N ARG A 66 11.85 -0.05 12.48
CA ARG A 66 10.92 0.25 13.58
C ARG A 66 9.95 -0.89 13.86
N ASP A 67 9.42 -1.55 12.82
CA ASP A 67 8.52 -2.70 12.98
C ASP A 67 9.26 -3.89 13.59
N GLN A 68 10.47 -4.20 13.08
CA GLN A 68 11.32 -5.28 13.62
C GLN A 68 11.60 -5.12 15.12
N LEU A 69 11.92 -3.89 15.57
CA LEU A 69 12.17 -3.61 16.98
C LEU A 69 10.91 -3.67 17.86
N ARG A 70 9.72 -3.47 17.27
CA ARG A 70 8.44 -3.61 17.99
C ARG A 70 8.02 -5.06 18.20
N ASP A 71 8.49 -5.95 17.33
CA ASP A 71 8.15 -7.37 17.36
C ASP A 71 9.11 -8.19 18.25
N THR A 72 10.20 -7.59 18.74
CA THR A 72 11.05 -8.16 19.80
C THR A 72 10.39 -8.01 21.18
N PRO A 73 10.28 -9.09 21.99
CA PRO A 73 9.68 -9.04 23.33
C PRO A 73 10.52 -8.26 24.35
#